data_AF-A0A496XJS6-F1
#
_entry.id   AF-A0A496XJS6-F1
#
_cell.length_a   1.000
_cell.length_b   1.000
_cell.length_c   1.000
_cell.angle_alpha   90.00
_cell.angle_beta   90.00
_cell.angle_gamma   90.00
#
_symmetry.space_group_name_H-M   'P 1'
#
loop_
_entity.id
_entity.type
_entity.pdbx_description
1 polymer ?
#
loop_
_entity_poly.entity_id
_entity_poly.type
_entity_poly.pdbx_seq_one_letter_code
_entity_poly.pdbx_strand_id
1 'polypeptide(L)' 'MTSFGDRNIKNIVILTGAGVSAESGLSTFRDSGGLWEKHDPMDIATPEAFARDPALVYRFYNARRN' A
#
# COMPACT_ATOMS: atom_id res chain seq x y z
N MET A 1 31.67 3.11 -20.57
CA MET A 1 31.35 3.05 -19.13
C MET A 1 31.16 4.47 -18.64
N THR A 2 29.94 4.97 -18.66
CA THR A 2 29.61 6.38 -18.33
C THR A 2 29.73 6.59 -16.82
N SER A 3 30.62 7.50 -16.42
CA SER A 3 30.84 7.93 -15.04
C SER A 3 29.67 8.78 -14.56
N PHE A 4 29.04 8.39 -13.45
CA PHE A 4 28.03 9.18 -12.72
C PHE A 4 28.65 10.28 -11.83
N GLY A 5 29.93 10.61 -12.04
CA GLY A 5 30.81 11.28 -11.06
C GLY A 5 30.61 12.78 -10.78
N ASP A 6 29.70 13.50 -11.45
CA ASP A 6 29.60 14.96 -11.30
C ASP A 6 28.16 15.47 -11.10
N ARG A 7 27.45 14.96 -10.08
CA ARG A 7 26.18 15.57 -9.66
C ARG A 7 26.23 16.04 -8.21
N ASN A 8 26.41 17.34 -8.03
CA ASN A 8 26.26 18.03 -6.74
C ASN A 8 24.76 18.15 -6.39
N ILE A 9 24.14 17.01 -6.04
CA ILE A 9 22.75 16.98 -5.60
C ILE A 9 22.72 17.28 -4.11
N LYS A 10 22.21 18.48 -3.78
CA LYS A 10 22.19 18.97 -2.40
C LYS A 10 21.01 18.43 -1.57
N ASN A 11 19.90 18.08 -2.23
CA ASN A 11 18.69 17.58 -1.57
C ASN A 11 18.02 16.51 -2.44
N ILE A 12 17.86 15.29 -1.90
CA ILE A 12 17.12 14.18 -2.54
C ILE A 12 15.94 13.85 -1.65
N VAL A 13 14.75 13.73 -2.26
CA VAL A 13 13.54 13.24 -1.60
C VAL A 13 12.97 12.11 -2.45
N ILE A 14 12.51 11.05 -1.79
CA ILE A 14 11.86 9.91 -2.43
C ILE A 14 10.49 9.75 -1.79
N LEU A 15 9.45 9.84 -2.61
CA LEU A 15 8.08 9.50 -2.24
C LEU A 15 7.78 8.11 -2.80
N THR A 16 7.43 7.16 -1.93
CA THR A 16 7.09 5.80 -2.32
C THR A 16 5.61 5.51 -2.06
N GLY A 17 5.08 4.52 -2.77
CA GLY A 17 3.75 3.98 -2.55
C GLY A 17 3.79 2.45 -2.41
N ALA A 18 2.63 1.83 -2.29
CA ALA A 18 2.50 0.38 -2.07
C ALA A 18 3.22 -0.50 -3.13
N GLY A 19 3.47 0.03 -4.34
CA GLY A 19 4.22 -0.67 -5.39
C GLY A 19 5.65 -1.03 -5.02
N VAL A 20 6.32 -0.25 -4.16
CA VAL A 20 7.66 -0.60 -3.66
C VAL A 20 7.67 -1.89 -2.85
N SER A 21 6.54 -2.21 -2.20
CA SER A 21 6.42 -3.42 -1.38
C SER A 21 5.96 -4.66 -2.16
N ALA A 22 5.58 -4.51 -3.43
CA ALA A 22 5.09 -5.62 -4.26
C ALA A 22 6.14 -6.73 -4.41
N GLU A 23 7.40 -6.35 -4.62
CA GLU A 23 8.54 -7.29 -4.76
C GLU A 23 8.86 -8.04 -3.46
N SER A 24 8.34 -7.58 -2.32
CA SER A 24 8.46 -8.25 -1.02
C SER A 24 7.28 -9.19 -0.70
N GLY A 25 6.40 -9.43 -1.67
CA GLY A 25 5.25 -10.34 -1.51
C GLY A 25 4.00 -9.70 -0.90
N LEU A 26 4.00 -8.38 -0.68
CA LEU A 26 2.81 -7.65 -0.23
C LEU A 26 1.96 -7.21 -1.43
N SER A 27 0.70 -7.63 -1.46
CA SER A 27 -0.23 -7.18 -2.49
C SER A 27 -0.43 -5.67 -2.44
N THR A 28 -0.37 -5.01 -3.60
CA THR A 28 -0.68 -3.58 -3.68
C THR A 28 -2.19 -3.35 -3.68
N PHE A 29 -2.59 -2.10 -3.47
CA PHE A 29 -3.99 -1.72 -3.35
C PHE A 29 -4.76 -1.75 -4.68
N ARG A 30 -4.15 -1.26 -5.77
CA ARG A 30 -4.83 -0.97 -7.05
C ARG A 30 -4.29 -1.78 -8.24
N ASP A 31 -3.41 -2.75 -8.03
CA ASP A 31 -2.97 -3.61 -9.13
C ASP A 31 -4.07 -4.57 -9.60
N SER A 32 -3.83 -5.20 -10.76
CA SER A 32 -4.61 -6.36 -11.20
C SER A 32 -4.53 -7.49 -10.15
N GLY A 33 -5.66 -7.90 -9.60
CA GLY A 33 -5.76 -8.82 -8.44
C GLY A 33 -5.51 -8.17 -7.07
N GLY A 34 -5.40 -6.84 -7.03
CA GLY A 34 -5.13 -6.02 -5.85
C GLY A 34 -6.26 -6.01 -4.83
N LEU A 35 -6.00 -5.42 -3.66
CA LEU A 35 -6.90 -5.51 -2.52
C LEU A 35 -8.29 -4.91 -2.79
N TRP A 36 -8.37 -3.85 -3.60
CA TRP A 36 -9.62 -3.17 -3.92
C TRP A 36 -10.45 -3.85 -5.01
N GLU A 37 -9.87 -4.79 -5.77
CA GLU A 37 -10.66 -5.62 -6.69
C GLU A 37 -11.45 -6.71 -5.94
N LYS A 38 -11.02 -7.06 -4.71
CA LYS A 38 -11.63 -8.13 -3.90
C LYS A 38 -12.56 -7.61 -2.81
N HIS A 39 -12.39 -6.35 -2.39
CA HIS A 39 -13.19 -5.71 -1.35
C HIS A 39 -13.43 -4.24 -1.67
N ASP A 40 -14.67 -3.76 -1.55
CA ASP A 40 -14.97 -2.34 -1.70
C ASP A 40 -14.30 -1.56 -0.56
N PRO A 41 -13.40 -0.60 -0.85
CA PRO A 41 -12.77 0.24 0.17
C PRO A 41 -13.74 0.91 1.13
N MET A 42 -14.94 1.25 0.67
CA MET A 42 -15.95 1.95 1.46
C MET A 42 -16.52 1.07 2.58
N ASP A 43 -16.33 -0.25 2.50
CA ASP A 43 -16.82 -1.20 3.50
C ASP A 43 -15.80 -1.55 4.58
N ILE A 44 -14.56 -1.09 4.45
CA ILE A 44 -13.45 -1.55 5.30
C ILE A 44 -12.42 -0.48 5.67
N ALA A 45 -12.31 0.61 4.92
CA ALA A 45 -11.27 1.63 5.10
C ALA A 45 -11.82 3.03 5.37
N THR A 46 -12.99 3.10 6.04
CA THR A 46 -13.63 4.35 6.47
C THR A 46 -14.02 4.29 7.95
N PRO A 47 -14.09 5.43 8.66
CA PRO A 47 -14.62 5.47 10.03
C PRO A 47 -16.04 4.91 10.14
N GLU A 48 -16.87 5.16 9.13
CA GLU A 48 -18.26 4.69 9.07
C GLU A 48 -18.35 3.17 8.92
N ALA A 49 -17.48 2.58 8.10
CA ALA A 49 -17.36 1.13 7.99
C ALA A 49 -16.96 0.49 9.32
N PHE A 50 -15.99 1.08 10.01
CA PHE A 50 -15.59 0.60 11.33
C PHE A 50 -16.71 0.70 12.36
N ALA A 51 -17.46 1.81 12.37
CA ALA A 51 -18.62 1.95 13.25
C ALA A 51 -19.73 0.93 12.94
N ARG A 52 -19.90 0.56 11.67
CA ARG A 52 -20.93 -0.37 11.20
C ARG A 52 -20.59 -1.83 11.48
N ASP A 53 -19.36 -2.26 11.20
CA ASP A 53 -18.88 -3.63 11.49
C ASP A 53 -17.37 -3.64 11.83
N PRO A 54 -17.00 -3.42 13.11
CA PRO A 54 -15.61 -3.46 13.55
C PRO A 54 -14.96 -4.82 13.30
N ALA A 55 -15.72 -5.91 13.40
CA ALA A 55 -15.18 -7.27 13.27
C ALA A 55 -14.72 -7.56 11.83
N LEU A 56 -15.46 -7.09 10.83
CA LEU A 56 -15.05 -7.15 9.43
C LEU A 56 -13.76 -6.38 9.18
N VAL A 57 -13.68 -5.15 9.69
CA VAL A 57 -12.48 -4.31 9.55
C VAL A 57 -11.26 -4.98 10.20
N TYR A 58 -11.42 -5.51 11.42
CA TYR A 58 -10.33 -6.22 12.10
C TYR A 58 -9.90 -7.48 11.35
N ARG A 59 -10.82 -8.30 10.84
CA ARG A 59 -10.47 -9.47 10.03
C ARG A 59 -9.67 -9.07 8.79
N PHE A 60 -10.09 -8.00 8.11
CA PHE A 60 -9.39 -7.49 6.93
C PHE A 60 -7.96 -7.07 7.27
N TYR A 61 -7.75 -6.21 8.28
CA TYR A 61 -6.39 -5.74 8.60
C TYR A 61 -5.51 -6.81 9.25
N ASN A 62 -6.06 -7.71 10.06
CA ASN A 62 -5.29 -8.80 10.69
C ASN A 62 -4.76 -9.81 9.66
N ALA A 63 -5.49 -10.06 8.58
CA ALA A 63 -5.03 -10.93 7.49
C ALA A 63 -3.76 -10.42 6.77
N ARG A 64 -3.32 -9.18 7.04
CA ARG A 64 -2.18 -8.52 6.40
C ARG A 64 -0.99 -8.30 7.33
N ARG A 65 -1.05 -8.82 8.56
CA ARG A 65 -0.06 -8.55 9.61
C ARG A 65 1.15 -9.50 9.59
N ASN A 66 1.10 -10.59 8.81
CA ASN A 66 2.09 -11.67 8.83
C ASN A 66 2.65 -11.93 7.43
#